data_AF-A0A3M2SRG9-F1
#
_entry.id   AF-A0A3M2SRG9-F1
#
_cell.length_a   1.000
_cell.length_b   1.000
_cell.length_c   1.000
_cell.angle_alpha   90.00
_cell.angle_beta   90.00
_cell.angle_gamma   90.00
#
_symmetry.space_group_name_H-M   'P 1'
#
loop_
_entity.id
_entity.type
_entity.pdbx_description
1 polymer ?
#
loop_
_entity_poly.entity_id
_entity_poly.type
_entity_poly.pdbx_seq_one_letter_code
_entity_poly.pdbx_strand_id
1 'polypeptide(L)'
;MVPLLTACSDFCEHYQIDTFPGFINTKLMYLMPDIVDMPEISVDPASLVLYYSVLYHGSLMISDETRRQEGTLERKMYICCLRAIPAWERQAAKTKTDLIAAILLMRAALQQCDFEFSWKMYKLVCQCVQTLNMHKIDQSFPGIFMSPELLSDGADHHRKGLWGLVLVELFFRLLHDKPATMTANLTEWRVNLPWLNSDPGLTEHVVPTLAFLVKSRLTFLLLRFFDIFSEDTHDKNSVVDSVEGLCGEIEDLFEEWSLGDSIAKHEDNSAHWWMLYDLMITGYSSVMVMIYKIAALKSDTSGTPCTADDVPVTLLSVNTARRILDLARLSLGRYPSPATASYEFGAFRCYVAYGCMVKHLSSSDPTEPGSTAAKDLKLLEHVAHSMSVIAETDQDLLPLARTLHDLNEGIHASWKEKAGGNDGMTGEENSQD
;
A
#
# COMPACT_ATOMS: atom_id res chain seq x y z
N MET A 1 -24.54 -6.75 -17.69
CA MET A 1 -23.61 -7.57 -18.50
C MET A 1 -22.45 -6.72 -19.02
N VAL A 2 -22.69 -5.63 -19.74
CA VAL A 2 -21.62 -4.69 -20.19
C VAL A 2 -20.67 -4.26 -19.06
N PRO A 3 -21.13 -3.86 -17.86
CA PRO A 3 -20.24 -3.42 -16.78
C PRO A 3 -19.30 -4.52 -16.25
N LEU A 4 -19.79 -5.77 -16.23
CA LEU A 4 -19.02 -6.93 -15.74
C LEU A 4 -17.95 -7.34 -16.75
N LEU A 5 -18.26 -7.24 -18.05
CA LEU A 5 -17.31 -7.50 -19.13
C LEU A 5 -16.20 -6.44 -19.14
N THR A 6 -16.56 -5.16 -18.98
CA THR A 6 -15.58 -4.07 -18.87
C THR A 6 -14.68 -4.26 -17.67
N ALA A 7 -15.23 -4.51 -16.47
CA ALA A 7 -14.42 -4.79 -15.27
C ALA A 7 -13.46 -5.98 -15.49
N CYS A 8 -13.94 -7.07 -16.11
CA CYS A 8 -13.11 -8.23 -16.39
C CYS A 8 -11.98 -7.89 -17.40
N SER A 9 -12.27 -7.09 -18.43
CA SER A 9 -11.27 -6.63 -19.40
C SER A 9 -10.21 -5.76 -18.74
N ASP A 10 -10.65 -4.77 -17.97
CA ASP A 10 -9.76 -3.83 -17.27
C ASP A 10 -8.82 -4.57 -16.32
N PHE A 11 -9.32 -5.55 -15.58
CA PHE A 11 -8.49 -6.41 -14.73
C PHE A 11 -7.45 -7.20 -15.55
N CYS A 12 -7.88 -7.83 -16.64
CA CYS A 12 -7.01 -8.68 -17.45
C CYS A 12 -5.90 -7.89 -18.15
N GLU A 13 -6.21 -6.67 -18.59
CA GLU A 13 -5.28 -5.80 -19.31
C GLU A 13 -4.30 -5.09 -18.36
N HIS A 14 -4.76 -4.67 -17.18
CA HIS A 14 -4.01 -3.71 -16.35
C HIS A 14 -3.54 -4.26 -15.01
N TYR A 15 -4.21 -5.28 -14.44
CA TYR A 15 -4.00 -5.70 -13.05
C TYR A 15 -3.18 -7.00 -12.91
N GLN A 16 -3.15 -7.86 -13.94
CA GLN A 16 -2.49 -9.18 -13.84
C GLN A 16 -0.97 -9.12 -13.60
N ILE A 17 -0.35 -7.99 -13.91
CA ILE A 17 1.11 -7.84 -14.01
C ILE A 17 1.81 -8.03 -12.64
N ASP A 18 1.10 -7.75 -11.54
CA ASP A 18 1.63 -7.86 -10.17
C ASP A 18 1.29 -9.18 -9.44
N THR A 19 0.66 -10.12 -10.14
CA THR A 19 0.24 -11.42 -9.59
C THR A 19 0.95 -12.57 -10.32
N PHE A 20 0.70 -13.83 -9.93
CA PHE A 20 1.13 -15.01 -10.69
C PHE A 20 0.34 -15.08 -12.02
N PRO A 21 0.85 -14.57 -13.15
CA PRO A 21 0.02 -14.22 -14.32
C PRO A 21 -0.58 -15.47 -14.97
N GLY A 22 0.14 -16.58 -14.92
CA GLY A 22 -0.30 -17.88 -15.46
C GLY A 22 -1.32 -18.63 -14.60
N PHE A 23 -1.73 -18.11 -13.43
CA PHE A 23 -2.65 -18.82 -12.54
C PHE A 23 -4.12 -18.40 -12.72
N ILE A 24 -4.38 -17.32 -13.47
CA ILE A 24 -5.74 -16.88 -13.77
C ILE A 24 -6.16 -17.43 -15.12
N ASN A 25 -7.19 -18.29 -15.14
CA ASN A 25 -7.80 -18.75 -16.38
C ASN A 25 -8.74 -17.66 -16.91
N THR A 26 -8.21 -16.74 -17.71
CA THR A 26 -8.96 -15.61 -18.29
C THR A 26 -10.16 -16.08 -19.12
N LYS A 27 -10.02 -17.18 -19.88
CA LYS A 27 -11.13 -17.76 -20.65
C LYS A 27 -12.29 -18.18 -19.74
N LEU A 28 -11.98 -18.77 -18.59
CA LEU A 28 -13.00 -19.09 -17.59
C LEU A 28 -13.65 -17.82 -17.03
N MET A 29 -12.86 -16.78 -16.72
CA MET A 29 -13.40 -15.51 -16.19
C MET A 29 -14.40 -14.85 -17.16
N TYR A 30 -14.13 -14.90 -18.46
CA TYR A 30 -15.07 -14.42 -19.48
C TYR A 30 -16.31 -15.29 -19.64
N LEU A 31 -16.22 -16.59 -19.35
CA LEU A 31 -17.35 -17.54 -19.44
C LEU A 31 -18.25 -17.52 -18.19
N MET A 32 -17.72 -17.12 -17.04
CA MET A 32 -18.43 -17.11 -15.75
C MET A 32 -19.83 -16.46 -15.79
N PRO A 33 -20.06 -15.30 -16.44
CA PRO A 33 -21.40 -14.69 -16.51
C PRO A 33 -22.45 -15.63 -17.11
N ASP A 34 -22.05 -16.52 -18.02
CA ASP A 34 -22.97 -17.41 -18.72
C ASP A 34 -23.25 -18.71 -17.95
N ILE A 35 -22.38 -19.08 -17.00
CA ILE A 35 -22.44 -20.38 -16.31
C ILE A 35 -22.76 -20.28 -14.81
N VAL A 36 -22.55 -19.14 -14.16
CA VAL A 36 -22.66 -19.00 -12.70
C VAL A 36 -24.09 -19.25 -12.17
N ASP A 37 -25.10 -18.89 -12.95
CA ASP A 37 -26.51 -19.03 -12.59
C ASP A 37 -27.16 -20.27 -13.24
N MET A 38 -26.40 -21.11 -13.94
CA MET A 38 -26.93 -22.31 -14.58
C MET A 38 -27.10 -23.43 -13.55
N PRO A 39 -28.32 -23.94 -13.29
CA PRO A 39 -28.56 -24.95 -12.26
C PRO A 39 -27.91 -26.30 -12.57
N GLU A 40 -27.61 -26.59 -13.83
CA GLU A 40 -26.94 -27.82 -14.27
C GLU A 40 -25.41 -27.78 -14.07
N ILE A 41 -24.82 -26.61 -13.80
CA ILE A 41 -23.37 -26.43 -13.70
C ILE A 41 -22.99 -26.14 -12.26
N SER A 42 -22.15 -27.01 -11.67
CA SER A 42 -21.52 -26.74 -10.39
C SER A 42 -20.18 -26.04 -10.62
N VAL A 43 -20.12 -24.74 -10.32
CA VAL A 43 -18.86 -24.00 -10.34
C VAL A 43 -18.08 -24.26 -9.05
N ASP A 44 -16.79 -24.54 -9.17
CA ASP A 44 -15.88 -24.64 -8.03
C ASP A 44 -15.92 -23.35 -7.18
N PRO A 45 -16.13 -23.43 -5.85
CA PRO A 45 -16.24 -22.25 -5.01
C PRO A 45 -15.02 -21.32 -5.01
N ALA A 46 -13.79 -21.85 -5.15
CA ALA A 46 -12.59 -21.02 -5.26
C ALA A 46 -12.61 -20.20 -6.56
N SER A 47 -13.07 -20.81 -7.65
CA SER A 47 -13.25 -20.16 -8.95
C SER A 47 -14.32 -19.07 -8.92
N LEU A 48 -15.39 -19.24 -8.13
CA LEU A 48 -16.40 -18.18 -7.89
C LEU A 48 -15.82 -16.99 -7.12
N VAL A 49 -15.08 -17.25 -6.05
CA VAL A 49 -14.39 -16.18 -5.29
C VAL A 49 -13.39 -15.45 -6.17
N LEU A 50 -12.62 -16.18 -6.98
CA LEU A 50 -11.70 -15.61 -7.96
C LEU A 50 -12.44 -14.70 -8.94
N TYR A 51 -13.54 -15.17 -9.53
CA TYR A 51 -14.34 -14.40 -10.48
C TYR A 51 -14.86 -13.08 -9.88
N TYR A 52 -15.49 -13.13 -8.70
CA TYR A 52 -15.96 -11.90 -8.05
C TYR A 52 -14.81 -10.97 -7.64
N SER A 53 -13.65 -11.52 -7.29
CA SER A 53 -12.46 -10.72 -6.96
C SER A 53 -11.88 -10.03 -8.21
N VAL A 54 -11.87 -10.70 -9.36
CA VAL A 54 -11.50 -10.12 -10.66
C VAL A 54 -12.42 -8.94 -10.98
N LEU A 55 -13.73 -9.13 -10.83
CA LEU A 55 -14.70 -8.06 -11.06
C LEU A 55 -14.55 -6.90 -10.08
N TYR A 56 -14.28 -7.20 -8.81
CA TYR A 56 -14.02 -6.19 -7.79
C TYR A 56 -12.83 -5.30 -8.19
N HIS A 57 -11.66 -5.89 -8.44
CA HIS A 57 -10.45 -5.13 -8.78
C HIS A 57 -10.57 -4.43 -10.14
N GLY A 58 -11.24 -5.07 -11.11
CA GLY A 58 -11.55 -4.46 -12.40
C GLY A 58 -12.44 -3.24 -12.27
N SER A 59 -13.46 -3.28 -11.41
CA SER A 59 -14.37 -2.14 -11.20
C SER A 59 -13.69 -0.91 -10.61
N LEU A 60 -12.56 -1.08 -9.91
CA LEU A 60 -11.74 0.03 -9.41
C LEU A 60 -11.01 0.79 -10.52
N MET A 61 -10.87 0.19 -11.71
CA MET A 61 -10.17 0.74 -12.87
C MET A 61 -11.10 1.40 -13.89
N ILE A 62 -12.43 1.19 -13.77
CA ILE A 62 -13.43 1.79 -14.67
C ILE A 62 -13.41 3.33 -14.52
N SER A 63 -13.45 4.03 -15.66
CA SER A 63 -13.45 5.49 -15.75
C SER A 63 -14.59 6.17 -14.97
N ASP A 64 -14.33 7.38 -14.46
CA ASP A 64 -15.28 8.12 -13.62
C ASP A 64 -16.64 8.43 -14.29
N GLU A 65 -16.67 8.62 -15.60
CA GLU A 65 -17.91 8.87 -16.35
C GLU A 65 -18.87 7.66 -16.30
N THR A 66 -18.31 6.46 -16.37
CA THR A 66 -19.04 5.20 -16.31
C THR A 66 -19.37 4.84 -14.85
N ARG A 67 -18.44 5.10 -13.92
CA ARG A 67 -18.60 4.86 -12.48
C ARG A 67 -19.77 5.62 -11.86
N ARG A 68 -20.02 6.88 -12.29
CA ARG A 68 -21.17 7.69 -11.83
C ARG A 68 -22.52 7.10 -12.24
N GLN A 69 -22.59 6.34 -13.32
CA GLN A 69 -23.82 5.67 -13.77
C GLN A 69 -24.06 4.33 -13.04
N GLU A 70 -22.99 3.68 -12.59
CA GLU A 70 -23.00 2.27 -12.18
C GLU A 70 -22.90 2.03 -10.67
N GLY A 71 -22.99 3.09 -9.87
CA GLY A 71 -22.71 3.14 -8.43
C GLY A 71 -22.88 1.81 -7.66
N THR A 72 -21.90 1.52 -6.80
CA THR A 72 -21.79 0.35 -5.90
C THR A 72 -21.39 -0.98 -6.55
N LEU A 73 -20.86 -1.00 -7.77
CA LEU A 73 -20.44 -2.25 -8.41
C LEU A 73 -19.34 -2.95 -7.59
N GLU A 74 -18.31 -2.21 -7.19
CA GLU A 74 -17.22 -2.70 -6.34
C GLU A 74 -17.76 -3.26 -5.01
N ARG A 75 -18.66 -2.52 -4.33
CA ARG A 75 -19.28 -2.99 -3.08
C ARG A 75 -20.10 -4.26 -3.28
N LYS A 76 -20.87 -4.35 -4.37
CA LYS A 76 -21.64 -5.56 -4.72
C LYS A 76 -20.72 -6.74 -4.96
N MET A 77 -19.64 -6.56 -5.72
CA MET A 77 -18.69 -7.63 -6.03
C MET A 77 -17.96 -8.10 -4.77
N TYR A 78 -17.58 -7.18 -3.87
CA TYR A 78 -17.00 -7.54 -2.58
C TYR A 78 -17.97 -8.39 -1.73
N ILE A 79 -19.25 -8.00 -1.67
CA ILE A 79 -20.28 -8.79 -0.97
C ILE A 79 -20.44 -10.18 -1.60
N CYS A 80 -20.38 -10.29 -2.93
CA CYS A 80 -20.42 -11.58 -3.61
C CYS A 80 -19.21 -12.46 -3.25
N CYS A 81 -18.01 -11.90 -3.16
CA CYS A 81 -16.84 -12.61 -2.62
C CYS A 81 -17.14 -13.14 -1.21
N LEU A 82 -17.62 -12.28 -0.31
CA LEU A 82 -17.90 -12.66 1.08
C LEU A 82 -18.92 -13.80 1.20
N ARG A 83 -19.95 -13.81 0.35
CA ARG A 83 -20.98 -14.85 0.32
C ARG A 83 -20.45 -16.20 -0.18
N ALA A 84 -19.43 -16.20 -1.04
CA ALA A 84 -18.83 -17.42 -1.57
C ALA A 84 -17.81 -18.07 -0.61
N ILE A 85 -17.25 -17.31 0.35
CA ILE A 85 -16.25 -17.80 1.30
C ILE A 85 -16.67 -19.07 2.05
N PRO A 86 -17.86 -19.20 2.65
CA PRO A 86 -18.18 -20.38 3.45
C PRO A 86 -18.21 -21.68 2.64
N ALA A 87 -18.54 -21.61 1.35
CA ALA A 87 -18.45 -22.76 0.45
C ALA A 87 -16.98 -23.06 0.09
N TRP A 88 -16.21 -22.01 -0.20
CA TRP A 88 -14.79 -22.12 -0.50
C TRP A 88 -13.97 -22.68 0.67
N GLU A 89 -14.12 -22.17 1.89
CA GLU A 89 -13.37 -22.66 3.06
C GLU A 89 -13.61 -24.16 3.34
N ARG A 90 -14.82 -24.67 3.05
CA ARG A 90 -15.15 -26.08 3.22
C ARG A 90 -14.49 -26.99 2.19
N GLN A 91 -14.11 -26.45 1.04
CA GLN A 91 -13.61 -27.20 -0.12
C GLN A 91 -12.18 -26.82 -0.52
N ALA A 92 -11.57 -25.86 0.18
CA ALA A 92 -10.26 -25.31 -0.16
C ALA A 92 -9.19 -26.41 -0.20
N ALA A 93 -8.69 -26.69 -1.40
CA ALA A 93 -7.70 -27.72 -1.66
C ALA A 93 -6.28 -27.15 -1.79
N LYS A 94 -6.11 -25.84 -1.56
CA LYS A 94 -4.83 -25.11 -1.63
C LYS A 94 -4.16 -25.21 -3.01
N THR A 95 -4.97 -25.17 -4.05
CA THR A 95 -4.61 -25.15 -5.47
C THR A 95 -4.08 -23.78 -5.91
N LYS A 96 -3.63 -23.68 -7.17
CA LYS A 96 -3.29 -22.39 -7.80
C LYS A 96 -4.47 -21.41 -7.79
N THR A 97 -5.70 -21.90 -7.99
CA THR A 97 -6.92 -21.08 -7.92
C THR A 97 -7.15 -20.56 -6.51
N ASP A 98 -7.02 -21.43 -5.49
CA ASP A 98 -7.12 -21.02 -4.08
C ASP A 98 -6.09 -19.93 -3.73
N LEU A 99 -4.85 -20.08 -4.22
CA LEU A 99 -3.80 -19.10 -4.00
C LEU A 99 -4.19 -17.73 -4.56
N ILE A 100 -4.61 -17.65 -5.82
CA ILE A 100 -4.95 -16.36 -6.43
C ILE A 100 -6.22 -15.76 -5.86
N ALA A 101 -7.24 -16.58 -5.60
CA ALA A 101 -8.45 -16.12 -4.91
C ALA A 101 -8.09 -15.51 -3.55
N ALA A 102 -7.20 -16.16 -2.78
CA ALA A 102 -6.74 -15.64 -1.49
C ALA A 102 -5.93 -14.34 -1.62
N ILE A 103 -5.04 -14.22 -2.62
CA ILE A 103 -4.28 -12.99 -2.88
C ILE A 103 -5.21 -11.83 -3.23
N LEU A 104 -6.14 -12.03 -4.17
CA LEU A 104 -7.03 -10.95 -4.60
C LEU A 104 -8.02 -10.57 -3.50
N LEU A 105 -8.51 -11.53 -2.72
CA LEU A 105 -9.42 -11.26 -1.60
C LEU A 105 -8.69 -10.61 -0.42
N MET A 106 -7.44 -10.97 -0.16
CA MET A 106 -6.57 -10.26 0.78
C MET A 106 -6.45 -8.78 0.40
N ARG A 107 -6.13 -8.48 -0.87
CA ARG A 107 -6.00 -7.09 -1.36
C ARG A 107 -7.32 -6.33 -1.27
N ALA A 108 -8.43 -6.97 -1.65
CA ALA A 108 -9.76 -6.38 -1.54
C ALA A 108 -10.12 -6.06 -0.08
N ALA A 109 -9.87 -6.99 0.84
CA ALA A 109 -10.09 -6.78 2.27
C ALA A 109 -9.24 -5.63 2.83
N LEU A 110 -7.98 -5.51 2.38
CA LEU A 110 -7.10 -4.40 2.76
C LEU A 110 -7.67 -3.05 2.29
N GLN A 111 -8.17 -2.98 1.05
CA GLN A 111 -8.83 -1.79 0.49
C GLN A 111 -10.15 -1.45 1.19
N GLN A 112 -10.83 -2.43 1.77
CA GLN A 112 -12.04 -2.24 2.58
C GLN A 112 -11.73 -2.00 4.07
N CYS A 113 -10.46 -1.80 4.43
CA CYS A 113 -10.00 -1.60 5.80
C CYS A 113 -10.30 -2.77 6.76
N ASP A 114 -10.57 -3.98 6.25
CA ASP A 114 -10.73 -5.19 7.06
C ASP A 114 -9.39 -5.91 7.19
N PHE A 115 -8.53 -5.36 8.05
CA PHE A 115 -7.15 -5.81 8.21
C PHE A 115 -7.04 -7.22 8.81
N GLU A 116 -7.95 -7.60 9.71
CA GLU A 116 -7.96 -8.94 10.30
C GLU A 116 -8.35 -9.99 9.27
N PHE A 117 -9.35 -9.71 8.46
CA PHE A 117 -9.74 -10.61 7.39
C PHE A 117 -8.67 -10.68 6.29
N SER A 118 -8.07 -9.55 5.94
CA SER A 118 -6.94 -9.50 5.01
C SER A 118 -5.77 -10.37 5.50
N TRP A 119 -5.41 -10.25 6.79
CA TRP A 119 -4.38 -11.10 7.40
C TRP A 119 -4.77 -12.59 7.44
N LYS A 120 -6.04 -12.91 7.68
CA LYS A 120 -6.55 -14.29 7.59
C LYS A 120 -6.33 -14.86 6.18
N MET A 121 -6.63 -14.09 5.13
CA MET A 121 -6.39 -14.49 3.75
C MET A 121 -4.90 -14.62 3.44
N TYR A 122 -4.05 -13.71 3.95
CA TYR A 122 -2.59 -13.84 3.81
C TYR A 122 -2.06 -15.16 4.39
N LYS A 123 -2.56 -15.61 5.54
CA LYS A 123 -2.18 -16.94 6.08
C LYS A 123 -2.59 -18.09 5.16
N LEU A 124 -3.75 -17.99 4.49
CA LEU A 124 -4.16 -18.98 3.48
C LEU A 124 -3.22 -18.94 2.26
N VAL A 125 -2.79 -17.75 1.83
CA VAL A 125 -1.77 -17.58 0.80
C VAL A 125 -0.48 -18.32 1.18
N CYS A 126 0.03 -18.14 2.40
CA CYS A 126 1.21 -18.86 2.88
C CYS A 126 1.03 -20.39 2.85
N GLN A 127 -0.15 -20.89 3.27
CA GLN A 127 -0.45 -22.32 3.22
C GLN A 127 -0.50 -22.88 1.79
N CYS A 128 -1.02 -22.09 0.84
CA CYS A 128 -1.03 -22.46 -0.57
C CYS A 128 0.39 -22.47 -1.14
N VAL A 129 1.21 -21.45 -0.88
CA VAL A 129 2.64 -21.39 -1.25
C VAL A 129 3.42 -22.60 -0.75
N GLN A 130 3.16 -23.03 0.48
CA GLN A 130 3.77 -24.23 1.06
C GLN A 130 3.30 -25.50 0.37
N THR A 131 1.99 -25.66 0.17
CA THR A 131 1.39 -26.86 -0.44
C THR A 131 1.79 -27.02 -1.91
N LEU A 132 1.93 -25.90 -2.63
CA LEU A 132 2.39 -25.85 -4.01
C LEU A 132 3.92 -25.94 -4.15
N ASN A 133 4.66 -26.13 -3.04
CA ASN A 133 6.13 -26.18 -3.00
C ASN A 133 6.82 -24.96 -3.63
N MET A 134 6.17 -23.79 -3.63
CA MET A 134 6.70 -22.59 -4.29
C MET A 134 7.91 -22.01 -3.54
N HIS A 135 8.02 -22.26 -2.24
CA HIS A 135 9.20 -21.92 -1.43
C HIS A 135 10.44 -22.79 -1.73
N LYS A 136 10.32 -23.77 -2.63
CA LYS A 136 11.38 -24.71 -3.02
C LYS A 136 11.55 -24.80 -4.54
N ILE A 137 11.16 -23.74 -5.27
CA ILE A 137 11.22 -23.68 -6.75
C ILE A 137 12.62 -24.02 -7.29
N ASP A 138 13.68 -23.62 -6.59
CA ASP A 138 15.07 -23.84 -7.00
C ASP A 138 15.73 -25.07 -6.36
N GLN A 139 14.95 -25.87 -5.62
CA GLN A 139 15.46 -27.11 -5.06
C GLN A 139 15.61 -28.18 -6.16
N SER A 140 16.85 -28.60 -6.42
CA SER A 140 17.12 -29.73 -7.30
C SER A 140 16.72 -31.04 -6.62
N PHE A 141 15.78 -31.78 -7.21
CA PHE A 141 15.45 -33.14 -6.79
C PHE A 141 16.24 -34.14 -7.63
N PRO A 142 17.16 -34.93 -7.05
CA PRO A 142 17.87 -35.96 -7.80
C PRO A 142 16.87 -37.03 -8.27
N GLY A 143 16.62 -37.10 -9.59
CA GLY A 143 15.84 -38.18 -10.21
C GLY A 143 14.50 -37.78 -10.85
N ILE A 144 14.07 -36.52 -10.75
CA ILE A 144 12.90 -36.03 -11.49
C ILE A 144 13.43 -35.29 -12.73
N PHE A 145 13.17 -35.84 -13.92
CA PHE A 145 13.29 -35.08 -15.16
C PHE A 145 12.51 -33.78 -14.98
N MET A 146 13.20 -32.64 -14.88
CA MET A 146 12.54 -31.36 -14.61
C MET A 146 11.47 -31.12 -15.67
N SER A 147 10.24 -30.84 -15.22
CA SER A 147 9.18 -30.38 -16.12
C SER A 147 9.69 -29.14 -16.86
N PRO A 148 9.50 -29.04 -18.19
CA PRO A 148 9.97 -27.90 -18.99
C PRO A 148 9.53 -26.51 -18.48
N GLU A 149 8.46 -26.45 -17.68
CA GLU A 149 7.95 -25.24 -17.00
C GLU A 149 8.86 -24.69 -15.89
N LEU A 150 9.74 -25.52 -15.28
CA LEU A 150 10.71 -25.06 -14.27
C LEU A 150 11.98 -24.46 -14.89
N LEU A 151 12.16 -24.64 -16.20
CA LEU A 151 13.28 -24.12 -16.99
C LEU A 151 12.88 -22.92 -17.88
N SER A 152 11.63 -22.43 -17.76
CA SER A 152 11.05 -21.38 -18.62
C SER A 152 10.78 -20.07 -17.87
N ASP A 153 10.39 -19.02 -18.61
CA ASP A 153 9.89 -17.73 -18.09
C ASP A 153 8.82 -17.89 -16.98
N GLY A 154 8.07 -18.99 -16.97
CA GLY A 154 7.06 -19.29 -15.95
C GLY A 154 7.65 -19.41 -14.54
N ALA A 155 8.88 -19.92 -14.40
CA ALA A 155 9.55 -20.03 -13.11
C ALA A 155 9.91 -18.65 -12.53
N ASP A 156 10.35 -17.70 -13.37
CA ASP A 156 10.69 -16.35 -12.91
C ASP A 156 9.46 -15.54 -12.53
N HIS A 157 8.32 -15.72 -13.22
CA HIS A 157 7.06 -15.15 -12.76
C HIS A 157 6.66 -15.68 -11.37
N HIS A 158 6.89 -16.96 -11.09
CA HIS A 158 6.64 -17.51 -9.75
C HIS A 158 7.61 -16.96 -8.70
N ARG A 159 8.90 -16.81 -9.03
CA ARG A 159 9.88 -16.16 -8.14
C ARG A 159 9.50 -14.70 -7.84
N LYS A 160 9.14 -13.93 -8.86
CA LYS A 160 8.65 -12.53 -8.71
C LYS A 160 7.45 -12.45 -7.78
N GLY A 161 6.44 -13.29 -8.01
CA GLY A 161 5.26 -13.35 -7.16
C GLY A 161 5.58 -13.70 -5.71
N LEU A 162 6.49 -14.67 -5.48
CA LEU A 162 6.87 -15.06 -4.12
C LEU A 162 7.62 -13.94 -3.38
N TRP A 163 8.59 -13.28 -4.02
CA TRP A 163 9.28 -12.12 -3.44
C TRP A 163 8.31 -10.96 -3.19
N GLY A 164 7.31 -10.75 -4.05
CA GLY A 164 6.23 -9.80 -3.80
C GLY A 164 5.44 -10.12 -2.53
N LEU A 165 5.14 -11.40 -2.26
CA LEU A 165 4.46 -11.82 -1.04
C LEU A 165 5.30 -11.59 0.23
N VAL A 166 6.63 -11.58 0.12
CA VAL A 166 7.52 -11.27 1.26
C VAL A 166 7.31 -9.81 1.66
N LEU A 167 7.32 -8.90 0.69
CA LEU A 167 7.07 -7.49 0.98
C LEU A 167 5.70 -7.24 1.60
N VAL A 168 4.65 -7.92 1.09
CA VAL A 168 3.30 -7.84 1.66
C VAL A 168 3.30 -8.22 3.14
N GLU A 169 4.03 -9.27 3.52
CA GLU A 169 4.15 -9.62 4.94
C GLU A 169 4.86 -8.56 5.76
N LEU A 170 5.99 -8.05 5.26
CA LEU A 170 6.76 -7.03 5.97
C LEU A 170 5.90 -5.79 6.21
N PHE A 171 5.05 -5.44 5.24
CA PHE A 171 4.06 -4.38 5.39
C PHE A 171 3.02 -4.70 6.48
N PHE A 172 2.45 -5.92 6.52
CA PHE A 172 1.56 -6.35 7.61
C PHE A 172 2.23 -6.30 8.98
N ARG A 173 3.49 -6.73 9.06
CA ARG A 173 4.28 -6.71 10.29
C ARG A 173 4.57 -5.29 10.75
N LEU A 174 4.92 -4.38 9.83
CA LEU A 174 5.22 -2.98 10.12
C LEU A 174 3.98 -2.22 10.56
N LEU A 175 2.95 -2.16 9.70
CA LEU A 175 1.79 -1.32 9.94
C LEU A 175 0.83 -1.96 10.94
N HIS A 176 0.60 -3.27 10.86
CA HIS A 176 -0.48 -3.92 11.61
C HIS A 176 0.00 -4.82 12.76
N ASP A 177 1.29 -4.73 13.11
CA ASP A 177 1.94 -5.49 14.19
C ASP A 177 1.63 -7.00 14.12
N LYS A 178 1.51 -7.53 12.90
CA LYS A 178 1.28 -8.97 12.67
C LYS A 178 2.58 -9.75 12.89
N PRO A 179 2.51 -11.00 13.36
CA PRO A 179 3.68 -11.84 13.51
C PRO A 179 4.20 -12.33 12.16
N ALA A 180 5.49 -12.66 12.11
CA ALA A 180 6.06 -13.37 10.97
C ALA A 180 5.38 -14.76 10.79
N THR A 181 5.02 -15.06 9.55
CA THR A 181 4.42 -16.31 9.07
C THR A 181 5.26 -16.90 7.95
N MET A 182 5.43 -16.16 6.85
CA MET A 182 6.21 -16.56 5.70
C MET A 182 7.70 -16.33 5.93
N THR A 183 8.05 -15.16 6.50
CA THR A 183 9.42 -14.76 6.82
C THR A 183 10.01 -15.50 8.01
N ALA A 184 9.19 -16.16 8.82
CA ALA A 184 9.65 -16.87 10.01
C ALA A 184 10.65 -18.00 9.70
N ASN A 185 10.54 -18.63 8.51
CA ASN A 185 11.38 -19.75 8.09
C ASN A 185 12.07 -19.46 6.74
N LEU A 186 12.45 -18.20 6.47
CA LEU A 186 13.13 -17.82 5.22
C LEU A 186 14.40 -18.65 4.92
N THR A 187 15.11 -19.10 5.97
CA THR A 187 16.32 -19.92 5.82
C THR A 187 16.07 -21.30 5.22
N GLU A 188 14.84 -21.81 5.32
CA GLU A 188 14.43 -23.09 4.74
C GLU A 188 14.08 -22.96 3.26
N TRP A 189 13.95 -21.74 2.75
CA TRP A 189 13.56 -21.49 1.38
C TRP A 189 14.71 -21.79 0.42
N ARG A 190 14.33 -22.28 -0.76
CA ARG A 190 15.22 -22.54 -1.89
C ARG A 190 14.62 -21.83 -3.09
N VAL A 191 14.75 -20.50 -3.08
CA VAL A 191 14.24 -19.62 -4.12
C VAL A 191 15.27 -18.53 -4.40
N ASN A 192 15.73 -18.47 -5.64
CA ASN A 192 16.65 -17.47 -6.15
C ASN A 192 15.89 -16.17 -6.47
N LEU A 193 16.64 -15.09 -6.69
CA LEU A 193 16.07 -13.91 -7.35
C LEU A 193 15.69 -14.28 -8.80
N PRO A 194 14.57 -13.77 -9.32
CA PRO A 194 14.15 -14.03 -10.69
C PRO A 194 15.14 -13.45 -11.69
N TRP A 195 15.32 -14.14 -12.81
CA TRP A 195 15.99 -13.55 -13.96
C TRP A 195 15.17 -12.41 -14.56
N LEU A 196 15.87 -11.35 -14.95
CA LEU A 196 15.26 -10.19 -15.61
C LEU A 196 15.59 -10.26 -17.09
N ASN A 197 14.59 -10.64 -17.88
CA ASN A 197 14.71 -10.66 -19.33
C ASN A 197 14.82 -9.22 -19.81
N SER A 198 16.05 -8.79 -20.08
CA SER A 198 16.40 -7.41 -20.46
C SER A 198 16.46 -7.32 -21.98
N ASP A 199 15.41 -7.76 -22.68
CA ASP A 199 15.32 -7.55 -24.12
C ASP A 199 15.09 -6.05 -24.36
N PRO A 200 16.09 -5.30 -24.90
CA PRO A 200 15.99 -3.86 -25.07
C PRO A 200 14.91 -3.47 -26.10
N GLY A 201 14.41 -4.43 -26.90
CA GLY A 201 13.35 -4.22 -27.88
C GLY A 201 11.94 -4.23 -27.29
N LEU A 202 11.74 -4.71 -26.05
CA LEU A 202 10.44 -4.84 -25.39
C LEU A 202 10.23 -3.72 -24.37
N THR A 203 9.87 -2.53 -24.86
CA THR A 203 9.60 -1.34 -24.03
C THR A 203 8.45 -1.52 -23.04
N GLU A 204 7.54 -2.47 -23.30
CA GLU A 204 6.39 -2.80 -22.46
C GLU A 204 6.76 -3.37 -21.08
N HIS A 205 7.98 -3.92 -20.93
CA HIS A 205 8.43 -4.54 -19.67
C HIS A 205 9.35 -3.66 -18.82
N VAL A 206 9.65 -2.45 -19.27
CA VAL A 206 10.59 -1.55 -18.58
C VAL A 206 10.08 -1.17 -17.19
N VAL A 207 8.83 -0.68 -17.10
CA VAL A 207 8.24 -0.27 -15.81
C VAL A 207 8.05 -1.44 -14.86
N PRO A 208 7.45 -2.58 -15.27
CA PRO A 208 7.36 -3.76 -14.40
C PRO A 208 8.71 -4.29 -13.90
N THR A 209 9.75 -4.23 -14.74
CA THR A 209 11.11 -4.66 -14.36
C THR A 209 11.73 -3.72 -13.35
N LEU A 210 11.62 -2.41 -13.58
CA LEU A 210 12.08 -1.38 -12.65
C LEU A 210 11.35 -1.49 -11.30
N ALA A 211 10.02 -1.58 -11.33
CA ALA A 211 9.21 -1.73 -10.13
C ALA A 211 9.63 -2.98 -9.34
N PHE A 212 9.86 -4.12 -10.02
CA PHE A 212 10.35 -5.32 -9.38
C PHE A 212 11.72 -5.15 -8.71
N LEU A 213 12.68 -4.52 -9.38
CA LEU A 213 14.04 -4.30 -8.86
C LEU A 213 14.01 -3.45 -7.59
N VAL A 214 13.29 -2.34 -7.64
CA VAL A 214 13.18 -1.43 -6.50
C VAL A 214 12.38 -2.07 -5.37
N LYS A 215 11.28 -2.78 -5.67
CA LYS A 215 10.49 -3.55 -4.71
C LYS A 215 11.35 -4.61 -4.00
N SER A 216 12.25 -5.27 -4.72
CA SER A 216 13.19 -6.25 -4.16
C SER A 216 14.18 -5.60 -3.21
N ARG A 217 14.81 -4.48 -3.60
CA ARG A 217 15.72 -3.73 -2.71
C ARG A 217 15.03 -3.24 -1.45
N LEU A 218 13.82 -2.68 -1.59
CA LEU A 218 12.99 -2.29 -0.46
C LEU A 218 12.72 -3.47 0.48
N THR A 219 12.39 -4.65 -0.06
CA THR A 219 12.18 -5.86 0.74
C THR A 219 13.40 -6.20 1.61
N PHE A 220 14.62 -6.13 1.06
CA PHE A 220 15.84 -6.38 1.83
C PHE A 220 16.12 -5.32 2.90
N LEU A 221 15.82 -4.04 2.62
CA LEU A 221 15.94 -2.97 3.61
C LEU A 221 14.98 -3.19 4.79
N LEU A 222 13.74 -3.60 4.50
CA LEU A 222 12.76 -3.91 5.54
C LEU A 222 13.09 -5.19 6.32
N LEU A 223 13.69 -6.21 5.68
CA LEU A 223 14.22 -7.37 6.40
C LEU A 223 15.32 -6.96 7.38
N ARG A 224 16.29 -6.15 6.94
CA ARG A 224 17.35 -5.60 7.81
C ARG A 224 16.78 -4.82 8.99
N PHE A 225 15.74 -4.02 8.78
CA PHE A 225 15.03 -3.33 9.86
C PHE A 225 14.54 -4.31 10.93
N PHE A 226 13.88 -5.39 10.53
CA PHE A 226 13.38 -6.37 11.48
C PHE A 226 14.48 -7.17 12.17
N ASP A 227 15.59 -7.46 11.49
CA ASP A 227 16.75 -8.10 12.09
C ASP A 227 17.32 -7.20 13.21
N ILE A 228 17.57 -5.92 12.91
CA ILE A 228 18.04 -4.92 13.90
C ILE A 228 17.08 -4.82 15.10
N PHE A 229 15.77 -4.79 14.86
CA PHE A 229 14.76 -4.72 15.94
C PHE A 229 14.58 -6.02 16.72
N SER A 230 15.02 -7.16 16.18
CA SER A 230 14.94 -8.46 16.84
C SER A 230 16.14 -8.74 17.74
N GLU A 231 17.27 -8.06 17.51
CA GLU A 231 18.47 -8.19 18.32
C GLU A 231 18.24 -7.57 19.71
N ASP A 232 18.46 -8.36 20.77
CA ASP A 232 18.45 -7.88 22.16
C ASP A 232 19.70 -7.03 22.40
N THR A 233 19.65 -5.79 21.94
CA THR A 233 20.74 -4.84 22.05
C THR A 233 20.53 -3.92 23.24
N HIS A 234 21.50 -3.87 24.16
CA HIS A 234 21.48 -2.92 25.26
C HIS A 234 21.72 -1.47 24.80
N ASP A 235 22.25 -1.27 23.59
CA ASP A 235 22.52 0.05 23.02
C ASP A 235 21.39 0.52 22.09
N LYS A 236 20.39 1.15 22.71
CA LYS A 236 19.25 1.73 22.00
C LYS A 236 19.65 2.83 21.00
N ASN A 237 20.75 3.54 21.23
CA ASN A 237 21.18 4.62 20.34
C ASN A 237 21.75 4.04 19.03
N SER A 238 22.52 2.96 19.11
CA SER A 238 22.98 2.23 17.92
C SER A 238 21.82 1.72 17.05
N VAL A 239 20.74 1.22 17.67
CA VAL A 239 19.53 0.80 16.95
C VAL A 239 18.88 1.98 16.22
N VAL A 240 18.76 3.12 16.89
CA VAL A 240 18.20 4.35 16.32
C VAL A 240 19.02 4.79 15.10
N ASP A 241 20.34 4.92 15.24
CA ASP A 241 21.22 5.39 14.17
C ASP A 241 21.17 4.45 12.96
N SER A 242 21.11 3.14 13.21
CA SER A 242 21.01 2.12 12.16
C SER A 242 19.69 2.23 11.38
N VAL A 243 18.59 2.49 12.08
CA VAL A 243 17.26 2.60 11.46
C VAL A 243 17.09 3.93 10.73
N GLU A 244 17.63 5.03 11.27
CA GLU A 244 17.70 6.32 10.55
C GLU A 244 18.53 6.17 9.27
N GLY A 245 19.64 5.42 9.32
CA GLY A 245 20.41 5.04 8.14
C GLY A 245 19.60 4.26 7.10
N LEU A 246 18.81 3.27 7.53
CA LEU A 246 17.90 2.54 6.63
C LEU A 246 16.83 3.45 6.00
N CYS A 247 16.33 4.45 6.74
CA CYS A 247 15.38 5.41 6.20
C CYS A 247 16.03 6.23 5.06
N GLY A 248 17.28 6.66 5.24
CA GLY A 248 18.07 7.31 4.20
C GLY A 248 18.31 6.41 2.99
N GLU A 249 18.66 5.14 3.20
CA GLU A 249 18.84 4.17 2.10
C GLU A 249 17.55 3.98 1.26
N ILE A 250 16.37 4.08 1.87
CA ILE A 250 15.07 4.04 1.15
C ILE A 250 14.86 5.31 0.32
N GLU A 251 15.21 6.49 0.84
CA GLU A 251 15.12 7.75 0.10
C GLU A 251 16.08 7.74 -1.11
N ASP A 252 17.35 7.37 -0.89
CA ASP A 252 18.36 7.24 -1.94
C ASP A 252 17.92 6.25 -3.02
N LEU A 253 17.28 5.14 -2.64
CA LEU A 253 16.74 4.16 -3.57
C LEU A 253 15.69 4.77 -4.52
N PHE A 254 14.83 5.65 -4.02
CA PHE A 254 13.79 6.26 -4.84
C PHE A 254 14.34 7.37 -5.75
N GLU A 255 15.37 8.08 -5.30
CA GLU A 255 16.08 9.08 -6.10
C GLU A 255 16.96 8.45 -7.18
N GLU A 256 17.74 7.40 -6.85
CA GLU A 256 18.60 6.64 -7.76
C GLU A 256 17.82 6.14 -8.99
N TRP A 257 16.58 5.68 -8.77
CA TRP A 257 15.70 5.16 -9.82
C TRP A 257 14.72 6.20 -10.39
N SER A 258 14.83 7.46 -9.94
CA SER A 258 14.01 8.59 -10.42
C SER A 258 12.52 8.26 -10.46
N LEU A 259 12.00 7.67 -9.38
CA LEU A 259 10.62 7.17 -9.35
C LEU A 259 9.60 8.29 -9.50
N GLY A 260 9.86 9.46 -8.90
CA GLY A 260 8.98 10.64 -9.01
C GLY A 260 8.80 11.10 -10.46
N ASP A 261 9.91 11.21 -11.19
CA ASP A 261 9.88 11.57 -12.62
C ASP A 261 9.21 10.47 -13.46
N SER A 262 9.42 9.20 -13.09
CA SER A 262 8.80 8.06 -13.75
C SER A 262 7.27 8.03 -13.59
N ILE A 263 6.75 8.38 -12.40
CA ILE A 263 5.30 8.54 -12.17
C ILE A 263 4.74 9.63 -13.09
N ALA A 264 5.39 10.78 -13.17
CA ALA A 264 4.96 11.89 -14.04
C ALA A 264 5.00 11.50 -15.53
N LYS A 265 6.03 10.77 -15.96
CA LYS A 265 6.18 10.30 -17.35
C LYS A 265 5.10 9.30 -17.76
N HIS A 266 4.63 8.48 -16.82
CA HIS A 266 3.60 7.46 -17.06
C HIS A 266 2.20 7.90 -16.67
N GLU A 267 1.95 9.22 -16.64
CA GLU A 267 0.66 9.78 -16.29
C GLU A 267 -0.48 9.19 -17.14
N ASP A 268 -0.29 8.96 -18.44
CA ASP A 268 -1.36 8.43 -19.31
C ASP A 268 -1.57 6.90 -19.21
N ASN A 269 -0.71 6.17 -18.50
CA ASN A 269 -0.82 4.72 -18.34
C ASN A 269 -1.17 4.37 -16.89
N SER A 270 -2.47 4.18 -16.62
CA SER A 270 -2.99 3.93 -15.27
C SER A 270 -2.33 2.74 -14.56
N ALA A 271 -2.04 1.65 -15.29
CA ALA A 271 -1.41 0.46 -14.71
C ALA A 271 0.02 0.75 -14.23
N HIS A 272 0.84 1.35 -15.09
CA HIS A 272 2.22 1.72 -14.76
C HIS A 272 2.27 2.81 -13.69
N TRP A 273 1.35 3.77 -13.74
CA TRP A 273 1.23 4.81 -12.73
C TRP A 273 0.96 4.22 -11.36
N TRP A 274 -0.05 3.35 -11.24
CA TRP A 274 -0.41 2.70 -9.97
C TRP A 274 0.69 1.79 -9.44
N MET A 275 1.41 1.09 -10.32
CA MET A 275 2.53 0.23 -9.93
C MET A 275 3.68 1.03 -9.29
N LEU A 276 4.05 2.15 -9.88
CA LEU A 276 5.09 3.04 -9.35
C LEU A 276 4.61 3.78 -8.09
N TYR A 277 3.35 4.21 -8.08
CA TYR A 277 2.71 4.83 -6.93
C TYR A 277 2.71 3.90 -5.71
N ASP A 278 2.20 2.67 -5.87
CA ASP A 278 2.12 1.63 -4.84
C ASP A 278 3.48 1.38 -4.18
N LEU A 279 4.53 1.33 -5.01
CA LEU A 279 5.90 1.15 -4.55
C LEU A 279 6.37 2.33 -3.69
N MET A 280 6.17 3.57 -4.13
CA MET A 280 6.59 4.77 -3.39
C MET A 280 5.81 4.94 -2.08
N ILE A 281 4.48 4.79 -2.11
CA ILE A 281 3.66 4.92 -0.91
C ILE A 281 3.97 3.80 0.10
N THR A 282 4.27 2.58 -0.36
CA THR A 282 4.74 1.49 0.50
C THR A 282 6.05 1.83 1.18
N GLY A 283 7.04 2.35 0.45
CA GLY A 283 8.33 2.71 1.03
C GLY A 283 8.22 3.85 2.04
N TYR A 284 7.59 4.97 1.68
CA TYR A 284 7.47 6.11 2.61
C TYR A 284 6.59 5.79 3.82
N SER A 285 5.51 5.01 3.66
CA SER A 285 4.70 4.57 4.81
C SER A 285 5.50 3.65 5.73
N SER A 286 6.37 2.80 5.16
CA SER A 286 7.29 1.98 5.95
C SER A 286 8.28 2.84 6.73
N VAL A 287 8.92 3.82 6.07
CA VAL A 287 9.82 4.79 6.73
C VAL A 287 9.11 5.51 7.87
N MET A 288 7.89 5.98 7.64
CA MET A 288 7.10 6.67 8.66
C MET A 288 6.90 5.77 9.89
N VAL A 289 6.47 4.53 9.71
CA VAL A 289 6.31 3.59 10.82
C VAL A 289 7.64 3.26 11.52
N MET A 290 8.73 3.11 10.76
CA MET A 290 10.07 2.87 11.32
C MET A 290 10.48 4.03 12.24
N ILE A 291 10.27 5.28 11.84
CA ILE A 291 10.53 6.48 12.65
C ILE A 291 9.71 6.45 13.95
N TYR A 292 8.43 6.10 13.87
CA TYR A 292 7.58 6.01 15.06
C TYR A 292 8.03 4.89 16.01
N LYS A 293 8.46 3.73 15.47
CA LYS A 293 8.96 2.61 16.29
C LYS A 293 10.27 2.97 17.01
N ILE A 294 11.20 3.68 16.38
CA ILE A 294 12.43 4.12 17.08
C ILE A 294 12.17 5.24 18.10
N ALA A 295 11.20 6.12 17.84
CA ALA A 295 10.79 7.11 18.82
C ALA A 295 10.20 6.45 20.08
N ALA A 296 9.40 5.39 19.91
CA ALA A 296 8.87 4.59 21.01
C ALA A 296 9.98 3.85 21.79
N LEU A 297 11.05 3.41 21.14
CA LEU A 297 12.20 2.80 21.83
C LEU A 297 12.92 3.81 22.76
N LYS A 298 13.01 5.08 22.35
CA LYS A 298 13.66 6.16 23.11
C LYS A 298 12.85 6.61 24.34
N SER A 299 11.54 6.45 24.35
CA SER A 299 10.66 7.00 25.39
C SER A 299 10.55 6.16 26.68
N ASP A 300 11.26 5.03 26.78
CA ASP A 300 11.32 4.14 27.98
C ASP A 300 9.96 3.77 28.61
N THR A 301 8.85 3.96 27.90
CA THR A 301 7.51 3.65 28.40
C THR A 301 7.27 2.16 28.21
N SER A 302 7.82 1.36 29.11
CA SER A 302 7.60 -0.08 29.17
C SER A 302 6.10 -0.40 29.14
N GLY A 303 5.65 -1.03 28.05
CA GLY A 303 4.36 -1.74 27.98
C GLY A 303 3.12 -0.94 27.59
N THR A 304 3.22 0.36 27.26
CA THR A 304 2.08 1.11 26.70
C THR A 304 2.32 1.35 25.21
N PRO A 305 1.42 0.96 24.29
CA PRO A 305 1.61 1.26 22.87
C PRO A 305 1.72 2.77 22.71
N CYS A 306 2.87 3.26 22.22
CA CYS A 306 3.04 4.67 21.90
C CYS A 306 1.92 5.08 20.94
N THR A 307 1.03 5.93 21.44
CA THR A 307 0.07 6.60 20.56
C THR A 307 0.83 7.56 19.66
N ALA A 308 0.34 7.76 18.43
CA ALA A 308 1.01 8.62 17.45
C ALA A 308 1.25 10.06 17.98
N ASP A 309 0.50 10.48 19.01
CA ASP A 309 0.61 11.78 19.66
C ASP A 309 1.90 11.97 20.49
N ASP A 310 2.52 10.90 20.99
CA ASP A 310 3.67 10.98 21.91
C ASP A 310 5.03 11.04 21.19
N VAL A 311 5.05 10.83 19.87
CA VAL A 311 6.30 10.80 19.10
C VAL A 311 6.79 12.23 18.83
N PRO A 312 8.05 12.57 19.18
CA PRO A 312 8.63 13.86 18.84
C PRO A 312 8.72 14.04 17.32
N VAL A 313 8.30 15.20 16.84
CA VAL A 313 8.39 15.57 15.43
C VAL A 313 9.85 15.88 15.11
N THR A 314 10.45 15.08 14.22
CA THR A 314 11.81 15.28 13.71
C THR A 314 11.78 15.78 12.27
N LEU A 315 12.88 16.37 11.79
CA LEU A 315 13.00 16.80 10.39
C LEU A 315 12.75 15.63 9.41
N LEU A 316 13.28 14.45 9.73
CA LEU A 316 13.05 13.23 8.95
C LEU A 316 11.55 12.90 8.88
N SER A 317 10.84 12.89 10.03
CA SER A 317 9.39 12.63 10.06
C SER A 317 8.57 13.63 9.24
N VAL A 318 8.94 14.92 9.27
CA VAL A 318 8.25 15.97 8.48
C VAL A 318 8.52 15.79 6.99
N ASN A 319 9.75 15.47 6.61
CA ASN A 319 10.10 15.22 5.21
C ASN A 319 9.35 13.99 4.67
N THR A 320 9.34 12.88 5.40
CA THR A 320 8.58 11.69 5.04
C THR A 320 7.07 11.99 4.99
N ALA A 321 6.52 12.71 5.97
CA ALA A 321 5.12 13.11 5.97
C ALA A 321 4.76 13.92 4.73
N ARG A 322 5.62 14.87 4.33
CA ARG A 322 5.44 15.66 3.11
C ARG A 322 5.37 14.77 1.87
N ARG A 323 6.28 13.79 1.73
CA ARG A 323 6.26 12.83 0.60
C ARG A 323 4.96 12.01 0.55
N ILE A 324 4.49 11.52 1.70
CA ILE A 324 3.22 10.77 1.79
C ILE A 324 2.04 11.66 1.41
N LEU A 325 1.97 12.89 1.93
CA LEU A 325 0.88 13.82 1.65
C LEU A 325 0.88 14.29 0.19
N ASP A 326 2.06 14.47 -0.42
CA ASP A 326 2.20 14.75 -1.85
C ASP A 326 1.68 13.60 -2.71
N LEU A 327 1.99 12.36 -2.34
CA LEU A 327 1.45 11.16 -2.99
C LEU A 327 -0.07 11.08 -2.84
N ALA A 328 -0.59 11.27 -1.62
CA ALA A 328 -2.04 11.29 -1.38
C ALA A 328 -2.75 12.39 -2.17
N ARG A 329 -2.15 13.59 -2.29
CA ARG A 329 -2.66 14.67 -3.14
C ARG A 329 -2.74 14.22 -4.61
N LEU A 330 -1.71 13.54 -5.12
CA LEU A 330 -1.68 13.04 -6.48
C LEU A 330 -2.76 11.98 -6.73
N SER A 331 -2.87 10.96 -5.86
CA SER A 331 -3.83 9.87 -6.05
C SER A 331 -5.27 10.31 -5.87
N LEU A 332 -5.58 11.08 -4.82
CA LEU A 332 -6.94 11.57 -4.56
C LEU A 332 -7.40 12.59 -5.60
N GLY A 333 -6.49 13.41 -6.12
CA GLY A 333 -6.80 14.35 -7.20
C GLY A 333 -7.04 13.65 -8.53
N ARG A 334 -6.27 12.60 -8.82
CA ARG A 334 -6.36 11.85 -10.08
C ARG A 334 -7.53 10.87 -10.11
N TYR A 335 -7.80 10.21 -8.99
CA TYR A 335 -8.85 9.20 -8.84
C TYR A 335 -9.70 9.53 -7.62
N PRO A 336 -10.60 10.54 -7.70
CA PRO A 336 -11.40 11.00 -6.57
C PRO A 336 -12.51 9.99 -6.26
N SER A 337 -12.17 8.91 -5.57
CA SER A 337 -13.08 7.81 -5.25
C SER A 337 -12.99 7.34 -3.81
N PRO A 338 -14.08 6.78 -3.23
CA PRO A 338 -14.05 6.20 -1.89
C PRO A 338 -13.02 5.09 -1.73
N ALA A 339 -12.76 4.32 -2.79
CA ALA A 339 -11.74 3.27 -2.80
C ALA A 339 -10.33 3.87 -2.67
N THR A 340 -10.02 4.95 -3.41
CA THR A 340 -8.75 5.68 -3.27
C THR A 340 -8.60 6.24 -1.86
N ALA A 341 -9.65 6.89 -1.32
CA ALA A 341 -9.63 7.42 0.04
C ALA A 341 -9.36 6.33 1.09
N SER A 342 -10.00 5.16 0.94
CA SER A 342 -9.80 4.00 1.81
C SER A 342 -8.39 3.41 1.67
N TYR A 343 -7.82 3.45 0.46
CA TYR A 343 -6.44 3.04 0.21
C TYR A 343 -5.46 3.94 0.97
N GLU A 344 -5.56 5.26 0.78
CA GLU A 344 -4.64 6.23 1.39
C GLU A 344 -4.76 6.26 2.92
N PHE A 345 -5.97 6.49 3.43
CA PHE A 345 -6.19 6.70 4.86
C PHE A 345 -6.37 5.40 5.63
N GLY A 346 -6.86 4.34 4.99
CA GLY A 346 -7.00 3.03 5.61
C GLY A 346 -5.72 2.20 5.53
N ALA A 347 -5.39 1.73 4.32
CA ALA A 347 -4.30 0.78 4.12
C ALA A 347 -2.91 1.39 4.40
N PHE A 348 -2.65 2.60 3.91
CA PHE A 348 -1.34 3.28 4.08
C PHE A 348 -1.31 4.26 5.26
N ARG A 349 -2.43 4.42 5.98
CA ARG A 349 -2.51 5.23 7.19
C ARG A 349 -2.02 6.67 6.99
N CYS A 350 -2.39 7.31 5.88
CA CYS A 350 -2.03 8.68 5.58
C CYS A 350 -2.37 9.67 6.72
N TYR A 351 -3.34 9.34 7.59
CA TYR A 351 -3.63 10.11 8.80
C TYR A 351 -2.42 10.27 9.76
N VAL A 352 -1.46 9.34 9.77
CA VAL A 352 -0.24 9.45 10.57
C VAL A 352 0.66 10.55 10.01
N ALA A 353 0.84 10.61 8.69
CA ALA A 353 1.56 11.70 8.04
C ALA A 353 0.85 13.04 8.20
N TYR A 354 -0.48 13.05 8.06
CA TYR A 354 -1.29 14.23 8.29
C TYR A 354 -1.12 14.77 9.72
N GLY A 355 -1.25 13.90 10.73
CA GLY A 355 -1.08 14.26 12.14
C GLY A 355 0.34 14.75 12.46
N CYS A 356 1.37 14.11 11.92
CA CYS A 356 2.76 14.57 12.05
C CYS A 356 2.93 16.00 11.52
N MET A 357 2.37 16.29 10.34
CA MET A 357 2.42 17.61 9.72
C MET A 357 1.62 18.66 10.50
N VAL A 358 0.43 18.30 11.00
CA VAL A 358 -0.37 19.19 11.86
C VAL A 358 0.40 19.56 13.14
N LYS A 359 1.04 18.58 13.80
CA LYS A 359 1.85 18.80 15.00
C LYS A 359 3.05 19.71 14.72
N HIS A 360 3.72 19.50 13.58
CA HIS A 360 4.78 20.40 13.11
C HIS A 360 4.27 21.83 12.97
N LEU A 361 3.26 22.04 12.13
CA LEU A 361 2.74 23.37 11.78
C LEU A 361 2.12 24.13 12.96
N SER A 362 1.55 23.41 13.93
CA SER A 362 1.03 24.01 15.17
C SER A 362 2.15 24.69 15.98
N SER A 363 3.35 24.13 15.94
CA SER A 363 4.54 24.70 16.61
C SER A 363 5.29 25.73 15.75
N SER A 364 5.22 25.62 14.42
CA SER A 364 5.93 26.50 13.48
C SER A 364 5.46 27.96 13.50
N ASP A 365 6.35 28.84 13.02
CA ASP A 365 6.05 30.23 12.66
C ASP A 365 6.16 30.39 11.13
N PRO A 366 5.08 30.79 10.42
CA PRO A 366 5.09 30.98 8.98
C PRO A 366 5.95 32.17 8.52
N THR A 367 6.32 33.08 9.43
CA THR A 367 7.09 34.29 9.11
C THR A 367 8.61 34.07 9.17
N GLU A 368 9.06 32.92 9.68
CA GLU A 368 10.48 32.58 9.73
C GLU A 368 11.11 32.52 8.32
N PRO A 369 12.26 33.19 8.10
CA PRO A 369 12.97 33.15 6.82
C PRO A 369 13.31 31.72 6.40
N GLY A 370 12.85 31.29 5.23
CA GLY A 370 13.09 29.95 4.70
C GLY A 370 12.10 28.88 5.17
N SER A 371 11.09 29.25 5.97
CA SER A 371 10.05 28.33 6.43
C SER A 371 9.25 27.72 5.27
N THR A 372 9.04 26.40 5.30
CA THR A 372 8.15 25.69 4.38
C THR A 372 6.70 25.63 4.87
N ALA A 373 6.42 26.18 6.06
CA ALA A 373 5.15 25.99 6.75
C ALA A 373 3.92 26.37 5.89
N ALA A 374 3.99 27.49 5.17
CA ALA A 374 2.89 27.92 4.29
C ALA A 374 2.66 26.98 3.10
N LYS A 375 3.71 26.33 2.57
CA LYS A 375 3.58 25.33 1.51
C LYS A 375 3.01 24.02 2.06
N ASP A 376 3.46 23.64 3.25
CA ASP A 376 3.02 22.43 3.94
C ASP A 376 1.55 22.53 4.36
N LEU A 377 1.09 23.70 4.85
CA LEU A 377 -0.33 23.93 5.12
C LEU A 377 -1.17 23.84 3.85
N LYS A 378 -0.73 24.43 2.74
CA LYS A 378 -1.42 24.28 1.46
C LYS A 378 -1.53 22.82 1.03
N LEU A 379 -0.50 22.01 1.27
CA LEU A 379 -0.56 20.59 0.98
C LEU A 379 -1.65 19.88 1.79
N LEU A 380 -1.76 20.16 3.10
CA LEU A 380 -2.83 19.64 3.95
C LEU A 380 -4.23 20.08 3.49
N GLU A 381 -4.37 21.33 3.07
CA GLU A 381 -5.62 21.87 2.54
C GLU A 381 -6.05 21.17 1.25
N HIS A 382 -5.11 20.89 0.33
CA HIS A 382 -5.41 20.17 -0.90
C HIS A 382 -5.89 18.75 -0.61
N VAL A 383 -5.23 18.03 0.29
CA VAL A 383 -5.65 16.68 0.70
C VAL A 383 -7.03 16.71 1.36
N ALA A 384 -7.29 17.66 2.27
CA ALA A 384 -8.59 17.82 2.91
C ALA A 384 -9.71 18.19 1.92
N HIS A 385 -9.39 19.03 0.93
CA HIS A 385 -10.33 19.39 -0.13
C HIS A 385 -10.69 18.18 -0.98
N SER A 386 -9.71 17.40 -1.45
CA SER A 386 -9.98 16.17 -2.21
C SER A 386 -10.84 15.18 -1.42
N MET A 387 -10.56 15.02 -0.12
CA MET A 387 -11.39 14.19 0.76
C MET A 387 -12.83 14.71 0.91
N SER A 388 -13.01 16.03 0.94
CA SER A 388 -14.35 16.65 0.99
C SER A 388 -15.14 16.38 -0.29
N VAL A 389 -14.50 16.50 -1.46
CA VAL A 389 -15.12 16.18 -2.76
C VAL A 389 -15.55 14.72 -2.81
N ILE A 390 -14.73 13.79 -2.32
CA ILE A 390 -15.08 12.36 -2.28
C ILE A 390 -16.26 12.13 -1.31
N ALA A 391 -16.28 12.79 -0.15
CA ALA A 391 -17.33 12.66 0.85
C ALA A 391 -18.71 13.16 0.38
N GLU A 392 -18.78 14.01 -0.65
CA GLU A 392 -20.04 14.37 -1.29
C GLU A 392 -20.71 13.15 -1.94
N THR A 393 -19.91 12.23 -2.47
CA THR A 393 -20.39 11.00 -3.12
C THR A 393 -20.59 9.83 -2.16
N ASP A 394 -19.81 9.77 -1.07
CA ASP A 394 -19.91 8.74 -0.04
C ASP A 394 -19.91 9.35 1.36
N GLN A 395 -21.11 9.39 1.96
CA GLN A 395 -21.32 10.02 3.26
C GLN A 395 -20.63 9.30 4.42
N ASP A 396 -20.21 8.03 4.24
CA ASP A 396 -19.46 7.30 5.25
C ASP A 396 -18.06 7.94 5.49
N LEU A 397 -17.55 8.72 4.53
CA LEU A 397 -16.26 9.42 4.61
C LEU A 397 -16.37 10.85 5.19
N LEU A 398 -17.59 11.35 5.41
CA LEU A 398 -17.82 12.71 5.91
C LEU A 398 -17.15 13.01 7.27
N PRO A 399 -17.12 12.10 8.26
CA PRO A 399 -16.42 12.35 9.52
C PRO A 399 -14.92 12.60 9.34
N LEU A 400 -14.27 11.85 8.45
CA LEU A 400 -12.86 12.03 8.14
C LEU A 400 -12.63 13.38 7.44
N ALA A 401 -13.41 13.71 6.41
CA ALA A 401 -13.29 14.98 5.70
C ALA A 401 -13.43 16.20 6.63
N ARG A 402 -14.41 16.17 7.55
CA ARG A 402 -14.60 17.22 8.57
C ARG A 402 -13.40 17.32 9.52
N THR A 403 -12.90 16.19 9.99
CA THR A 403 -11.74 16.16 10.89
C THR A 403 -10.52 16.81 10.24
N LEU A 404 -10.22 16.50 8.97
CA LEU A 404 -9.09 17.11 8.26
C LEU A 404 -9.28 18.61 8.07
N HIS A 405 -10.50 19.06 7.78
CA HIS A 405 -10.82 20.48 7.67
C HIS A 405 -10.63 21.21 9.01
N ASP A 406 -11.18 20.68 10.10
CA ASP A 406 -11.09 21.28 11.43
C ASP A 406 -9.64 21.40 11.92
N LEU A 407 -8.80 20.41 11.61
CA LEU A 407 -7.36 20.45 11.91
C LEU A 407 -6.65 21.60 11.19
N ASN A 408 -6.99 21.85 9.92
CA ASN A 408 -6.40 22.96 9.15
C ASN A 408 -6.85 24.32 9.67
N GLU A 409 -8.14 24.46 10.01
CA GLU A 409 -8.66 25.69 10.62
C GLU A 409 -7.99 25.98 11.97
N GLY A 410 -7.72 24.94 12.77
CA GLY A 410 -6.95 25.05 14.01
C GLY A 410 -5.55 25.62 13.81
N ILE A 411 -4.85 25.23 12.73
CA ILE A 411 -3.52 25.79 12.39
C ILE A 411 -3.64 27.27 12.01
N HIS A 412 -4.61 27.63 11.16
CA HIS A 412 -4.87 29.03 10.79
C HIS A 412 -5.15 29.91 12.01
N ALA A 413 -5.96 29.42 12.95
CA ALA A 413 -6.26 30.12 14.20
C ALA A 413 -4.98 30.34 15.04
N SER A 414 -4.18 29.29 15.23
CA SER A 414 -2.90 29.37 15.96
C SER A 414 -1.93 30.39 15.36
N TRP A 415 -1.80 30.44 14.03
CA TRP A 415 -0.92 31.40 13.37
C TRP A 415 -1.42 32.84 13.48
N LYS A 416 -2.74 33.06 13.43
CA LYS A 416 -3.34 34.39 13.64
C LYS A 416 -3.10 34.90 15.06
N GLU A 417 -3.24 34.04 16.06
CA GLU A 417 -2.96 34.39 17.46
C GLU A 417 -1.49 34.78 17.67
N LYS A 418 -0.56 34.00 17.11
CA LYS A 418 0.89 34.32 17.17
C LYS A 418 1.22 35.64 16.47
N ALA A 419 0.59 35.93 15.33
CA ALA A 419 0.79 37.18 14.61
C ALA A 419 0.20 38.40 15.36
N GLY A 420 -0.98 38.26 15.96
CA GLY A 420 -1.64 39.34 16.71
C GLY A 420 -1.05 39.63 18.09
N GLY A 421 -0.34 38.66 18.70
CA GLY A 421 0.34 38.83 19.99
C GLY A 421 1.59 39.71 19.93
N ASN A 422 2.18 39.92 18.75
CA ASN A 422 3.42 40.67 18.59
C ASN A 422 3.23 42.19 18.42
N ASP A 423 2.00 42.66 18.18
CA ASP A 423 1.68 44.09 18.03
C ASP A 423 1.45 44.80 19.39
N GLY A 424 1.47 44.07 20.51
CA GLY A 424 1.18 44.61 21.85
C GLY A 424 2.38 45.04 22.69
N MET A 425 3.62 44.92 22.19
CA MET A 425 4.83 45.10 23.01
C MET A 425 5.84 46.11 22.42
N THR A 426 5.35 47.09 21.65
CA THR A 426 6.11 48.29 21.29
C THR A 426 5.23 49.53 21.44
N GLY A 427 5.21 50.12 22.62
CA GLY A 427 4.54 51.40 22.82
C GLY A 427 4.20 51.70 24.26
N GLU A 428 5.22 51.98 25.09
CA GLU A 428 5.17 53.05 26.09
C GLU A 428 6.55 53.20 26.74
N GLU A 429 7.45 53.90 26.05
CA GLU A 429 8.48 54.71 26.72
C GLU A 429 8.46 56.11 26.13
N ASN A 430 8.31 57.08 27.04
CA ASN A 430 8.44 58.52 26.92
C ASN A 430 7.27 59.23 26.20
N SER A 431 6.53 60.12 26.83
CA SER A 431 7.05 61.36 27.44
C SER A 431 5.92 62.07 28.20
N GLN A 432 6.18 62.61 29.40
CA GLN A 432 5.79 63.98 29.78
C GLN A 432 6.23 64.32 31.23
N ASP A 433 7.05 65.37 31.29
CA ASP A 433 7.28 66.39 32.34
C ASP A 433 7.59 66.02 33.81
#